data_AF-C5CIQ8-F1
#
_entry.id   AF-C5CIQ8-F1
#
_cell.length_a   1.000
_cell.length_b   1.000
_cell.length_c   1.000
_cell.angle_alpha   90.00
_cell.angle_beta   90.00
_cell.angle_gamma   90.00
#
_symmetry.space_group_name_H-M   'P 1'
#
loop_
_entity.id
_entity.type
_entity.pdbx_description
1 polymer ?
#
loop_
_entity_poly.entity_id
_entity_poly.type
_entity_poly.pdbx_seq_one_letter_code
_entity_poly.pdbx_strand_id
1 'polypeptide(L)'
;MSTIRTLSEIVERVRGRKGIVAVAVAEDVVVLKAIKAAVNEEIAEFLLFGNQRKIEEIAGEIGLDHGYKIVGTQSNADAVKKAVEAVAKGEASLLMKGKVKTGDLLSVYLKEEYGLRTGRTMNLVSVFEIPEYSRLLVVTDAGMVIAPDLKQKADSIVNASIVARALGIEPPKVAVLGAIEVVNEKMPATLDAAILSKMSQRGQLGKVVVDGPFALDNAVSIEAAKHKGIESPVAGQADILIMPDIEAGNIFYKAMVFLGKAEVASSIVGGKIPIILTSRADSDRTKLYSIALNVLLSEG
;
A
#
# COMPACT_ATOMS: atom_id res chain seq x y z
N MET A 1 4.51 -17.21 -10.91
CA MET A 1 3.81 -16.17 -11.69
C MET A 1 4.86 -15.28 -12.35
N SER A 2 4.58 -14.72 -13.53
CA SER A 2 5.45 -13.69 -14.12
C SER A 2 5.46 -12.42 -13.27
N THR A 3 6.61 -11.74 -13.21
CA THR A 3 6.77 -10.46 -12.52
C THR A 3 5.99 -9.37 -13.23
N ILE A 4 5.23 -8.60 -12.46
CA ILE A 4 4.46 -7.44 -12.92
C ILE A 4 5.40 -6.24 -13.07
N ARG A 5 5.31 -5.55 -14.21
CA ARG A 5 6.18 -4.42 -14.56
C ARG A 5 5.47 -3.07 -14.60
N THR A 6 4.16 -3.06 -14.74
CA THR A 6 3.34 -1.83 -14.76
C THR A 6 2.11 -1.97 -13.86
N LEU A 7 1.51 -0.85 -13.44
CA LEU A 7 0.26 -0.86 -12.68
C LEU A 7 -0.91 -1.34 -13.55
N SER A 8 -0.85 -1.14 -14.87
CA SER A 8 -1.86 -1.67 -15.80
C SER A 8 -1.89 -3.20 -15.84
N GLU A 9 -0.73 -3.85 -15.76
CA GLU A 9 -0.65 -5.32 -15.66
C GLU A 9 -1.27 -5.87 -14.37
N ILE A 10 -1.32 -5.07 -13.29
CA ILE A 10 -2.08 -5.43 -12.07
C ILE A 10 -3.57 -5.53 -12.40
N VAL A 11 -4.12 -4.51 -13.10
CA VAL A 11 -5.53 -4.49 -13.51
C VAL A 11 -5.86 -5.69 -14.39
N GLU A 12 -5.01 -5.98 -15.39
CA GLU A 12 -5.19 -7.15 -16.26
C GLU A 12 -5.17 -8.47 -15.48
N ARG A 13 -4.27 -8.59 -14.50
CA ARG A 13 -4.15 -9.79 -13.67
C ARG A 13 -5.40 -10.01 -12.81
N VAL A 14 -6.04 -8.93 -12.38
CA VAL A 14 -7.21 -8.99 -11.50
C VAL A 14 -8.56 -8.93 -12.20
N ARG A 15 -8.58 -8.70 -13.52
CA ARG A 15 -9.81 -8.68 -14.31
C ARG A 15 -10.55 -10.02 -14.24
N GLY A 16 -11.87 -9.95 -14.10
CA GLY A 16 -12.75 -11.10 -13.96
C GLY A 16 -12.75 -11.75 -12.57
N ARG A 17 -11.97 -11.21 -11.63
CA ARG A 17 -12.00 -11.66 -10.23
C ARG A 17 -13.22 -11.07 -9.53
N LYS A 18 -13.79 -11.84 -8.60
CA LYS A 18 -15.03 -11.49 -7.88
C LYS A 18 -14.80 -11.29 -6.39
N GLY A 19 -13.74 -10.56 -6.04
CA GLY A 19 -13.54 -10.10 -4.67
C GLY A 19 -14.63 -9.11 -4.27
N ILE A 20 -15.06 -9.14 -3.01
CA ILE A 20 -16.04 -8.18 -2.47
C ILE A 20 -15.29 -7.15 -1.61
N VAL A 21 -15.41 -5.88 -1.97
CA VAL A 21 -14.82 -4.76 -1.24
C VAL A 21 -15.88 -4.06 -0.39
N ALA A 22 -15.71 -4.06 0.93
CA ALA A 22 -16.53 -3.28 1.85
C ALA A 22 -16.05 -1.82 1.90
N VAL A 23 -16.92 -0.87 1.55
CA VAL A 23 -16.59 0.56 1.49
C VAL A 23 -17.26 1.30 2.65
N ALA A 24 -16.47 1.84 3.57
CA ALA A 24 -16.97 2.57 4.73
C ALA A 24 -17.25 4.05 4.38
N VAL A 25 -18.49 4.52 4.62
CA VAL A 25 -18.93 5.90 4.32
C VAL A 25 -18.80 6.20 2.83
N ALA A 26 -19.53 5.44 2.01
CA ALA A 26 -19.41 5.42 0.56
C ALA A 26 -20.00 6.64 -0.17
N GLU A 27 -20.74 7.52 0.51
CA GLU A 27 -21.40 8.73 -0.05
C GLU A 27 -20.42 9.86 -0.45
N ASP A 28 -19.51 9.56 -1.37
CA ASP A 28 -18.56 10.49 -1.95
C ASP A 28 -18.39 10.23 -3.46
N VAL A 29 -18.56 11.28 -4.27
CA VAL A 29 -18.49 11.20 -5.73
C VAL A 29 -17.15 10.67 -6.24
N VAL A 30 -16.05 11.00 -5.56
CA VAL A 30 -14.72 10.55 -5.99
C VAL A 30 -14.54 9.07 -5.69
N VAL A 31 -15.07 8.59 -4.56
CA VAL A 31 -15.06 7.17 -4.19
C VAL A 31 -15.93 6.36 -5.15
N LEU A 32 -17.16 6.81 -5.43
CA LEU A 32 -18.08 6.11 -6.32
C LEU A 32 -17.61 6.11 -7.79
N LYS A 33 -16.90 7.14 -8.24
CA LYS A 33 -16.22 7.12 -9.56
C LYS A 33 -15.13 6.06 -9.64
N ALA A 34 -14.32 5.89 -8.59
CA ALA A 34 -13.31 4.84 -8.55
C ALA A 34 -13.94 3.44 -8.53
N ILE A 35 -15.04 3.27 -7.79
CA ILE A 35 -15.84 2.04 -7.78
C ILE A 35 -16.37 1.75 -9.19
N LYS A 36 -16.97 2.76 -9.85
CA LYS A 36 -17.44 2.61 -11.24
C LYS A 36 -16.34 2.18 -12.19
N ALA A 37 -15.17 2.79 -12.11
CA ALA A 37 -14.02 2.39 -12.92
C ALA A 37 -13.61 0.92 -12.66
N ALA A 38 -13.59 0.51 -11.39
CA ALA A 38 -13.24 -0.87 -11.02
C ALA A 38 -14.31 -1.90 -11.45
N VAL A 39 -15.59 -1.54 -11.39
CA VAL A 39 -16.70 -2.37 -11.89
C VAL A 39 -16.60 -2.54 -13.41
N ASN A 40 -16.38 -1.43 -14.14
CA ASN A 40 -16.24 -1.47 -15.59
C ASN A 40 -15.05 -2.32 -16.08
N GLU A 41 -13.99 -2.38 -15.27
CA GLU A 41 -12.80 -3.22 -15.50
C GLU A 41 -12.94 -4.64 -14.92
N GLU A 42 -14.12 -5.00 -14.40
CA GLU A 42 -14.43 -6.31 -13.82
C GLU A 42 -13.45 -6.74 -12.70
N ILE A 43 -13.02 -5.79 -11.86
CA ILE A 43 -12.01 -6.01 -10.82
C ILE A 43 -12.61 -6.56 -9.53
N ALA A 44 -13.79 -6.07 -9.13
CA ALA A 44 -14.43 -6.39 -7.86
C ALA A 44 -15.92 -6.03 -7.84
N GLU A 45 -16.64 -6.63 -6.89
CA GLU A 45 -17.97 -6.18 -6.45
C GLU A 45 -17.85 -5.40 -5.14
N PHE A 46 -18.85 -4.57 -4.83
CA PHE A 46 -18.77 -3.64 -3.70
C PHE A 46 -19.96 -3.72 -2.74
N LEU A 47 -19.67 -3.67 -1.44
CA LEU A 47 -20.67 -3.42 -0.39
C LEU A 47 -20.49 -1.98 0.12
N LEU A 48 -21.47 -1.13 -0.15
CA LEU A 48 -21.41 0.30 0.14
C LEU A 48 -22.14 0.62 1.44
N PHE A 49 -21.39 0.94 2.49
CA PHE A 49 -21.94 1.28 3.80
C PHE A 49 -22.02 2.80 3.94
N GLY A 50 -23.21 3.33 4.25
CA GLY A 50 -23.37 4.79 4.39
C GLY A 50 -24.82 5.25 4.35
N ASN A 51 -25.02 6.53 4.03
CA ASN A 51 -26.34 7.09 3.77
C ASN A 51 -26.88 6.58 2.42
N GLN A 52 -27.86 5.67 2.46
CA GLN A 52 -28.41 5.01 1.28
C GLN A 52 -28.86 6.00 0.19
N ARG A 53 -29.70 6.97 0.57
CA ARG A 53 -30.23 7.96 -0.38
C ARG A 53 -29.12 8.73 -1.10
N LYS A 54 -28.09 9.18 -0.37
CA LYS A 54 -26.96 9.91 -0.98
C LYS A 54 -26.13 9.03 -1.91
N ILE A 55 -25.94 7.75 -1.55
CA ILE A 55 -25.22 6.80 -2.41
C ILE A 55 -26.00 6.57 -3.70
N GLU A 56 -27.32 6.37 -3.62
CA GLU A 56 -28.20 6.19 -4.79
C GLU A 56 -28.21 7.44 -5.69
N GLU A 57 -28.33 8.63 -5.10
CA GLU A 57 -28.29 9.91 -5.83
C GLU A 57 -26.98 10.05 -6.61
N ILE A 58 -25.83 9.88 -5.95
CA ILE A 58 -24.52 10.02 -6.61
C ILE A 58 -24.29 8.91 -7.64
N ALA A 59 -24.68 7.66 -7.33
CA ALA A 59 -24.55 6.54 -8.26
C ALA A 59 -25.36 6.78 -9.55
N GLY A 60 -26.58 7.31 -9.41
CA GLY A 60 -27.40 7.74 -10.55
C GLY A 60 -26.75 8.85 -11.37
N GLU A 61 -26.24 9.90 -10.72
CA GLU A 61 -25.56 11.01 -11.40
C GLU A 61 -24.33 10.57 -12.20
N ILE A 62 -23.55 9.64 -11.67
CA ILE A 62 -22.35 9.14 -12.37
C ILE A 62 -22.64 7.96 -13.29
N GLY A 63 -23.88 7.44 -13.33
CA GLY A 63 -24.26 6.25 -14.09
C GLY A 63 -23.53 4.99 -13.65
N LEU A 64 -23.49 4.72 -12.34
CA LEU A 64 -23.08 3.44 -11.75
C LEU A 64 -24.34 2.62 -11.47
N ASP A 65 -24.58 1.57 -12.23
CA ASP A 65 -25.85 0.83 -12.27
C ASP A 65 -25.75 -0.64 -11.82
N HIS A 66 -24.55 -1.20 -11.73
CA HIS A 66 -24.30 -2.58 -11.31
C HIS A 66 -22.98 -2.72 -10.53
N GLY A 67 -22.69 -3.93 -10.04
CA GLY A 67 -21.43 -4.26 -9.35
C GLY A 67 -21.37 -3.80 -7.89
N TYR A 68 -22.48 -3.36 -7.30
CA TYR A 68 -22.54 -2.97 -5.90
C TYR A 68 -23.87 -3.33 -5.21
N LYS A 69 -23.84 -3.43 -3.89
CA LYS A 69 -25.02 -3.44 -3.00
C LYS A 69 -24.87 -2.36 -1.93
N ILE A 70 -25.97 -1.73 -1.55
CA ILE A 70 -25.97 -0.70 -0.51
C ILE A 70 -26.42 -1.29 0.81
N VAL A 71 -25.70 -0.95 1.88
CA VAL A 71 -26.08 -1.21 3.26
C VAL A 71 -26.30 0.12 3.97
N GLY A 72 -27.58 0.50 4.10
CA GLY A 72 -27.98 1.72 4.79
C GLY A 72 -27.54 1.72 6.27
N THR A 73 -26.99 2.85 6.72
CA THR A 73 -26.46 3.02 8.08
C THR A 73 -26.99 4.28 8.74
N GLN A 74 -26.98 4.30 10.08
CA GLN A 74 -27.56 5.41 10.85
C GLN A 74 -26.59 6.59 11.01
N SER A 75 -25.29 6.36 10.87
CA SER A 75 -24.25 7.37 11.01
C SER A 75 -22.95 6.90 10.35
N ASN A 76 -21.99 7.81 10.16
CA ASN A 76 -20.66 7.44 9.66
C ASN A 76 -19.94 6.43 10.58
N ALA A 77 -20.15 6.52 11.89
CA ALA A 77 -19.57 5.57 12.85
C ALA A 77 -20.20 4.17 12.69
N ASP A 78 -21.52 4.10 12.46
CA ASP A 78 -22.22 2.84 12.16
C ASP A 78 -21.76 2.26 10.81
N ALA A 79 -21.56 3.09 9.78
CA ALA A 79 -20.99 2.67 8.50
C ALA A 79 -19.59 2.07 8.62
N VAL A 80 -18.70 2.71 9.37
CA VAL A 80 -17.36 2.18 9.65
C VAL A 80 -17.46 0.84 10.38
N LYS A 81 -18.27 0.77 11.43
CA LYS A 81 -18.45 -0.46 12.21
C LYS A 81 -18.95 -1.62 11.35
N LYS A 82 -20.02 -1.43 10.59
CA LYS A 82 -20.60 -2.47 9.73
C LYS A 82 -19.66 -2.90 8.60
N ALA A 83 -18.91 -1.96 8.01
CA ALA A 83 -17.92 -2.31 6.99
C ALA A 83 -16.78 -3.17 7.58
N VAL A 84 -16.31 -2.86 8.80
CA VAL A 84 -15.32 -3.66 9.52
C VAL A 84 -15.89 -5.02 9.91
N GLU A 85 -17.14 -5.09 10.37
CA GLU A 85 -17.80 -6.36 10.69
C GLU A 85 -17.93 -7.26 9.45
N ALA A 86 -18.28 -6.71 8.29
CA ALA A 86 -18.41 -7.47 7.06
C ALA A 86 -17.09 -8.15 6.67
N VAL A 87 -15.96 -7.45 6.78
CA VAL A 87 -14.64 -8.06 6.52
C VAL A 87 -14.24 -9.06 7.62
N ALA A 88 -14.53 -8.77 8.88
CA ALA A 88 -14.24 -9.68 9.99
C ALA A 88 -15.03 -11.00 9.91
N LYS A 89 -16.26 -10.94 9.38
CA LYS A 89 -17.14 -12.10 9.16
C LYS A 89 -16.89 -12.83 7.84
N GLY A 90 -16.01 -12.31 6.98
CA GLY A 90 -15.72 -12.88 5.65
C GLY A 90 -16.80 -12.60 4.60
N GLU A 91 -17.73 -11.68 4.86
CA GLU A 91 -18.73 -11.21 3.88
C GLU A 91 -18.09 -10.33 2.79
N ALA A 92 -16.95 -9.71 3.12
CA ALA A 92 -16.09 -8.99 2.19
C ALA A 92 -14.63 -9.41 2.39
N SER A 93 -13.85 -9.48 1.31
CA SER A 93 -12.43 -9.86 1.36
C SER A 93 -11.50 -8.66 1.57
N LEU A 94 -12.02 -7.44 1.39
CA LEU A 94 -11.25 -6.20 1.42
C LEU A 94 -12.03 -5.08 2.09
N LEU A 95 -11.32 -4.16 2.74
CA LEU A 95 -11.87 -2.93 3.31
C LEU A 95 -11.37 -1.71 2.54
N MET A 96 -12.26 -0.78 2.23
CA MET A 96 -11.94 0.47 1.56
C MET A 96 -12.46 1.65 2.36
N LYS A 97 -11.60 2.66 2.52
CA LYS A 97 -11.97 3.91 3.17
C LYS A 97 -12.74 4.79 2.19
N GLY A 98 -13.97 5.16 2.53
CA GLY A 98 -14.70 6.24 1.87
C GLY A 98 -14.44 7.61 2.53
N LYS A 99 -15.51 8.38 2.76
CA LYS A 99 -15.46 9.77 3.25
C LYS A 99 -15.26 9.89 4.76
N VAL A 100 -14.26 9.21 5.30
CA VAL A 100 -13.96 9.16 6.73
C VAL A 100 -12.46 9.42 7.01
N LYS A 101 -12.11 9.84 8.23
CA LYS A 101 -10.70 9.94 8.62
C LYS A 101 -10.09 8.56 8.77
N THR A 102 -8.83 8.41 8.40
CA THR A 102 -8.11 7.12 8.53
C THR A 102 -8.06 6.66 9.98
N GLY A 103 -7.87 7.57 10.94
CA GLY A 103 -7.89 7.27 12.37
C GLY A 103 -9.23 6.67 12.84
N ASP A 104 -10.35 7.21 12.38
CA ASP A 104 -11.68 6.71 12.77
C ASP A 104 -11.90 5.27 12.26
N LEU A 105 -11.52 4.99 11.00
CA LEU A 105 -11.58 3.63 10.44
C LEU A 105 -10.66 2.66 11.20
N LEU A 106 -9.40 3.05 11.43
CA LEU A 106 -8.42 2.22 12.11
C LEU A 106 -8.77 1.97 13.58
N SER A 107 -9.39 2.94 14.27
CA SER A 107 -9.83 2.79 15.66
C SER A 107 -10.83 1.66 15.86
N VAL A 108 -11.60 1.33 14.81
CA VAL A 108 -12.54 0.21 14.80
C VAL A 108 -11.83 -1.06 14.29
N TYR A 109 -11.12 -0.98 13.17
CA TYR A 109 -10.39 -2.12 12.59
C TYR A 109 -9.44 -2.80 13.59
N LEU A 110 -8.81 -2.01 14.47
CA LEU A 110 -7.82 -2.49 15.44
C LEU A 110 -8.44 -3.02 16.74
N LYS A 111 -9.78 -3.07 16.90
CA LYS A 111 -10.39 -3.68 18.09
C LYS A 111 -10.22 -5.19 18.08
N GLU A 112 -9.94 -5.74 19.25
CA GLU A 112 -9.69 -7.17 19.44
C GLU A 112 -10.88 -8.05 19.03
N GLU A 113 -12.11 -7.56 19.25
CA GLU A 113 -13.36 -8.25 18.90
C GLU A 113 -13.47 -8.63 17.42
N TYR A 114 -12.81 -7.90 16.51
CA TYR A 114 -12.84 -8.21 15.07
C TYR A 114 -11.72 -9.16 14.64
N GLY A 115 -10.72 -9.41 15.49
CA GLY A 115 -9.66 -10.37 15.21
C GLY A 115 -8.79 -10.06 13.98
N LEU A 116 -8.75 -8.80 13.51
CA LEU A 116 -8.09 -8.37 12.27
C LEU A 116 -6.60 -7.99 12.44
N ARG A 117 -6.10 -7.99 13.67
CA ARG A 117 -4.69 -7.69 13.98
C ARG A 117 -3.79 -8.89 13.70
N THR A 118 -2.56 -8.64 13.27
CA THR A 118 -1.50 -9.68 13.17
C THR A 118 -0.44 -9.55 14.26
N GLY A 119 -0.48 -8.48 15.06
CA GLY A 119 0.58 -8.12 16.02
C GLY A 119 1.72 -7.30 15.41
N ARG A 120 1.80 -7.19 14.08
CA ARG A 120 2.72 -6.27 13.39
C ARG A 120 2.18 -4.85 13.36
N THR A 121 3.10 -3.90 13.27
CA THR A 121 2.78 -2.50 12.96
C THR A 121 2.18 -2.42 11.57
N MET A 122 1.06 -1.70 11.43
CA MET A 122 0.44 -1.42 10.12
C MET A 122 1.08 -0.18 9.52
N ASN A 123 1.36 -0.22 8.22
CA ASN A 123 2.05 0.84 7.48
C ASN A 123 1.47 0.99 6.08
N LEU A 124 1.65 2.18 5.51
CA LEU A 124 1.29 2.44 4.11
C LEU A 124 2.41 1.94 3.19
N VAL A 125 2.06 0.99 2.31
CA VAL A 125 2.94 0.55 1.23
C VAL A 125 2.41 1.08 -0.09
N SER A 126 3.29 1.73 -0.86
CA SER A 126 2.94 2.33 -2.15
C SER A 126 3.82 1.75 -3.25
N VAL A 127 3.21 1.40 -4.36
CA VAL A 127 3.86 0.87 -5.58
C VAL A 127 3.87 1.99 -6.61
N PHE A 128 5.06 2.42 -6.98
CA PHE A 128 5.28 3.50 -7.94
C PHE A 128 5.61 2.92 -9.31
N GLU A 129 4.91 3.43 -10.32
CA GLU A 129 5.33 3.37 -11.71
C GLU A 129 5.86 4.75 -12.10
N ILE A 130 7.18 4.85 -12.23
CA ILE A 130 7.86 6.12 -12.50
C ILE A 130 8.23 6.14 -13.98
N PRO A 131 7.84 7.19 -14.74
CA PRO A 131 8.30 7.36 -16.11
C PRO A 131 9.82 7.20 -16.24
N GLU A 132 10.26 6.54 -17.30
CA GLU A 132 11.68 6.26 -17.59
C GLU A 132 12.40 5.32 -16.59
N TYR A 133 11.69 4.82 -15.56
CA TYR A 133 12.19 3.76 -14.69
C TYR A 133 11.61 2.40 -15.10
N SER A 134 12.49 1.44 -15.35
CA SER A 134 12.15 0.17 -16.05
C SER A 134 11.35 -0.87 -15.24
N ARG A 135 10.96 -0.54 -14.00
CA ARG A 135 10.30 -1.47 -13.08
C ARG A 135 9.48 -0.72 -12.03
N LEU A 136 8.53 -1.42 -11.43
CA LEU A 136 7.80 -0.92 -10.27
C LEU A 136 8.74 -0.78 -9.06
N LEU A 137 8.51 0.26 -8.26
CA LEU A 137 9.26 0.52 -7.04
C LEU A 137 8.31 0.53 -5.85
N VAL A 138 8.54 -0.34 -4.87
CA VAL A 138 7.75 -0.40 -3.64
C VAL A 138 8.38 0.51 -2.60
N VAL A 139 7.58 1.33 -1.92
CA VAL A 139 8.06 2.31 -0.95
C VAL A 139 7.21 2.27 0.31
N THR A 140 7.86 2.32 1.47
CA THR A 140 7.21 2.48 2.77
C THR A 140 8.11 3.26 3.74
N ASP A 141 7.60 4.07 4.67
CA ASP A 141 6.22 4.56 4.84
C ASP A 141 6.16 6.05 4.46
N ALA A 142 5.08 6.49 3.83
CA ALA A 142 4.87 7.88 3.39
C ALA A 142 3.62 8.55 4.01
N GLY A 143 2.93 7.88 4.94
CA GLY A 143 1.62 8.36 5.42
C GLY A 143 1.07 7.78 6.72
N MET A 144 1.75 6.85 7.42
CA MET A 144 1.27 6.30 8.69
C MET A 144 2.26 6.37 9.85
N VAL A 145 3.40 5.68 9.77
CA VAL A 145 4.35 5.61 10.89
C VAL A 145 5.30 6.80 10.87
N ILE A 146 5.20 7.69 11.86
CA ILE A 146 5.89 8.99 11.88
C ILE A 146 7.41 8.84 11.99
N ALA A 147 7.88 8.24 13.08
CA ALA A 147 9.29 8.02 13.36
C ALA A 147 9.46 6.54 13.73
N PRO A 148 9.58 5.64 12.73
CA PRO A 148 9.56 4.21 12.97
C PRO A 148 10.80 3.77 13.76
N ASP A 149 10.57 3.05 14.86
CA ASP A 149 11.66 2.35 15.55
C ASP A 149 12.16 1.13 14.75
N LEU A 150 13.22 0.47 15.23
CA LEU A 150 13.80 -0.70 14.57
C LEU A 150 12.77 -1.82 14.34
N LYS A 151 11.88 -2.08 15.30
CA LYS A 151 10.87 -3.13 15.22
C LYS A 151 9.79 -2.76 14.19
N GLN A 152 9.39 -1.50 14.15
CA GLN A 152 8.44 -0.98 13.17
C GLN A 152 9.03 -0.98 11.74
N LYS A 153 10.33 -0.69 11.59
CA LYS A 153 11.04 -0.85 10.31
C LYS A 153 11.10 -2.33 9.89
N ALA A 154 11.40 -3.24 10.81
CA ALA A 154 11.36 -4.68 10.55
C ALA A 154 9.96 -5.15 10.09
N ASP A 155 8.90 -4.72 10.78
CA ASP A 155 7.52 -5.01 10.37
C ASP A 155 7.20 -4.43 8.99
N SER A 156 7.66 -3.20 8.71
CA SER A 156 7.48 -2.53 7.40
C SER A 156 8.16 -3.30 6.27
N ILE A 157 9.36 -3.86 6.51
CA ILE A 157 10.05 -4.73 5.55
C ILE A 157 9.22 -5.97 5.25
N VAL A 158 8.73 -6.66 6.28
CA VAL A 158 7.91 -7.87 6.11
C VAL A 158 6.63 -7.53 5.34
N ASN A 159 5.97 -6.44 5.70
CA ASN A 159 4.74 -5.99 5.07
C ASN A 159 4.94 -5.58 3.60
N ALA A 160 5.98 -4.78 3.30
CA ALA A 160 6.31 -4.40 1.92
C ALA A 160 6.73 -5.61 1.07
N SER A 161 7.35 -6.62 1.69
CA SER A 161 7.74 -7.86 1.00
C SER A 161 6.54 -8.71 0.61
N ILE A 162 5.43 -8.65 1.35
CA ILE A 162 4.16 -9.28 0.91
C ILE A 162 3.68 -8.63 -0.39
N VAL A 163 3.73 -7.30 -0.46
CA VAL A 163 3.34 -6.55 -1.66
C VAL A 163 4.26 -6.87 -2.84
N ALA A 164 5.59 -6.84 -2.66
CA ALA A 164 6.54 -7.19 -3.71
C ALA A 164 6.35 -8.63 -4.23
N ARG A 165 6.09 -9.59 -3.34
CA ARG A 165 5.80 -10.98 -3.73
C ARG A 165 4.53 -11.12 -4.55
N ALA A 166 3.47 -10.39 -4.19
CA ALA A 166 2.24 -10.36 -4.98
C ALA A 166 2.47 -9.83 -6.40
N LEU A 167 3.44 -8.92 -6.57
CA LEU A 167 3.92 -8.44 -7.87
C LEU A 167 4.87 -9.43 -8.59
N GLY A 168 5.13 -10.60 -8.02
CA GLY A 168 6.01 -11.61 -8.60
C GLY A 168 7.51 -11.32 -8.44
N ILE A 169 7.90 -10.56 -7.41
CA ILE A 169 9.29 -10.28 -7.06
C ILE A 169 9.72 -11.23 -5.92
N GLU A 170 10.60 -12.19 -6.21
CA GLU A 170 11.08 -13.17 -5.22
C GLU A 170 12.53 -13.62 -5.50
N PRO A 171 13.46 -13.50 -4.53
CA PRO A 171 13.31 -12.79 -3.26
C PRO A 171 13.31 -11.26 -3.47
N PRO A 172 12.50 -10.48 -2.73
CA PRO A 172 12.56 -9.02 -2.79
C PRO A 172 13.91 -8.47 -2.30
N LYS A 173 14.48 -7.52 -3.04
CA LYS A 173 15.64 -6.73 -2.63
C LYS A 173 15.21 -5.44 -1.95
N VAL A 174 15.66 -5.23 -0.72
CA VAL A 174 15.19 -4.16 0.16
C VAL A 174 16.34 -3.24 0.52
N ALA A 175 16.24 -1.96 0.13
CA ALA A 175 17.16 -0.92 0.55
C ALA A 175 16.61 -0.20 1.78
N VAL A 176 17.39 -0.18 2.87
CA VAL A 176 17.11 0.70 4.02
C VAL A 176 17.82 2.02 3.78
N LEU A 177 17.04 3.10 3.63
CA LEU A 177 17.56 4.38 3.21
C LEU A 177 18.17 5.18 4.37
N GLY A 178 19.26 5.86 4.04
CA GLY A 178 19.91 6.90 4.83
C GLY A 178 20.45 7.99 3.91
N ALA A 179 21.20 8.94 4.46
CA ALA A 179 21.83 9.99 3.65
C ALA A 179 23.26 9.63 3.22
N ILE A 180 23.85 8.58 3.80
CA ILE A 180 25.22 8.11 3.56
C ILE A 180 25.28 6.57 3.59
N GLU A 181 26.36 6.01 3.08
CA GLU A 181 26.53 4.57 2.85
C GLU A 181 27.24 3.82 3.98
N VAL A 182 27.74 4.56 4.97
CA VAL A 182 28.49 4.02 6.11
C VAL A 182 27.71 4.18 7.40
N VAL A 183 27.93 3.25 8.34
CA VAL A 183 27.35 3.34 9.68
C VAL A 183 27.90 4.57 10.40
N ASN A 184 27.01 5.39 10.92
CA ASN A 184 27.33 6.59 11.67
C ASN A 184 26.39 6.72 12.86
N GLU A 185 26.94 6.69 14.07
CA GLU A 185 26.18 6.75 15.32
C GLU A 185 25.34 8.03 15.46
N LYS A 186 25.72 9.12 14.77
CA LYS A 186 24.97 10.38 14.74
C LYS A 186 23.80 10.35 13.75
N MET A 187 23.64 9.27 13.00
CA MET A 187 22.56 9.08 12.03
C MET A 187 21.87 7.74 12.31
N PRO A 188 20.85 7.70 13.19
CA PRO A 188 20.19 6.45 13.62
C PRO A 188 19.72 5.55 12.48
N ALA A 189 19.27 6.12 11.35
CA ALA A 189 18.88 5.36 10.17
C ALA A 189 19.98 4.41 9.65
N THR A 190 21.26 4.78 9.80
CA THR A 190 22.40 3.94 9.41
C THR A 190 22.64 2.77 10.36
N LEU A 191 22.38 2.97 11.66
CA LEU A 191 22.43 1.92 12.66
C LEU A 191 21.30 0.91 12.42
N ASP A 192 20.08 1.41 12.18
CA ASP A 192 18.93 0.57 11.88
C ASP A 192 19.17 -0.27 10.62
N ALA A 193 19.69 0.33 9.55
CA ALA A 193 20.01 -0.37 8.30
C ALA A 193 20.99 -1.54 8.52
N ALA A 194 22.06 -1.33 9.28
CA ALA A 194 23.02 -2.37 9.61
C ALA A 194 22.38 -3.53 10.39
N ILE A 195 21.53 -3.22 11.38
CA ILE A 195 20.85 -4.24 12.18
C ILE A 195 19.84 -5.01 11.32
N LEU A 196 19.04 -4.32 10.51
CA LEU A 196 18.03 -4.94 9.64
C LEU A 196 18.68 -5.84 8.56
N SER A 197 19.81 -5.42 7.98
CA SER A 197 20.61 -6.24 7.07
C SER A 197 21.05 -7.54 7.75
N LYS A 198 21.54 -7.47 9.01
CA LYS A 198 21.91 -8.66 9.78
C LYS A 198 20.72 -9.55 10.14
N MET A 199 19.57 -8.95 10.50
CA MET A 199 18.33 -9.67 10.78
C MET A 199 17.86 -10.46 9.54
N SER A 200 17.95 -9.85 8.35
CA SER A 200 17.65 -10.49 7.07
C SER A 200 18.56 -11.67 6.79
N GLN A 201 19.88 -11.51 6.95
CA GLN A 201 20.85 -12.61 6.77
C GLN A 201 20.60 -13.79 7.72
N ARG A 202 20.01 -13.52 8.90
CA ARG A 202 19.63 -14.54 9.90
C ARG A 202 18.21 -15.08 9.70
N GLY A 203 17.51 -14.68 8.65
CA GLY A 203 16.16 -15.14 8.32
C GLY A 203 15.04 -14.57 9.22
N GLN A 204 15.32 -13.58 10.07
CA GLN A 204 14.32 -13.02 11.00
C GLN A 204 13.22 -12.22 10.28
N LEU A 205 13.48 -11.77 9.06
CA LEU A 205 12.56 -10.99 8.23
C LEU A 205 11.91 -11.84 7.11
N GLY A 206 12.08 -13.17 7.17
CA GLY A 206 11.65 -14.09 6.11
C GLY A 206 12.61 -14.11 4.91
N LYS A 207 12.12 -14.60 3.76
CA LYS A 207 12.90 -14.68 2.51
C LYS A 207 12.99 -13.30 1.85
N VAL A 208 13.92 -12.48 2.31
CA VAL A 208 14.18 -11.13 1.79
C VAL A 208 15.68 -10.89 1.79
N VAL A 209 16.15 -10.03 0.89
CA VAL A 209 17.54 -9.57 0.88
C VAL A 209 17.53 -8.09 1.25
N VAL A 210 17.85 -7.80 2.51
CA VAL A 210 17.92 -6.43 3.02
C VAL A 210 19.35 -5.97 3.08
N ASP A 211 19.61 -4.74 2.64
CA ASP A 211 20.90 -4.09 2.86
C ASP A 211 20.79 -2.56 2.96
N GLY A 212 21.86 -1.95 3.44
CA GLY A 212 21.98 -0.51 3.64
C GLY A 212 22.98 -0.18 4.76
N PRO A 213 23.15 1.10 5.09
CA PRO A 213 22.36 2.23 4.60
C PRO A 213 22.69 2.59 3.16
N PHE A 214 21.68 3.03 2.42
CA PHE A 214 21.84 3.53 1.06
C PHE A 214 21.28 4.94 0.92
N ALA A 215 21.99 5.78 0.18
CA ALA A 215 21.37 6.96 -0.40
C ALA A 215 20.46 6.53 -1.57
N LEU A 216 19.53 7.40 -1.98
CA LEU A 216 18.57 7.02 -3.01
C LEU A 216 19.25 6.62 -4.34
N ASP A 217 20.27 7.37 -4.75
CA ASP A 217 20.98 7.17 -6.02
C ASP A 217 21.58 5.76 -6.12
N ASN A 218 22.27 5.30 -5.09
CA ASN A 218 22.87 3.97 -5.08
C ASN A 218 21.90 2.85 -4.71
N ALA A 219 20.71 3.13 -4.19
CA ALA A 219 19.66 2.12 -4.07
C ALA A 219 19.05 1.74 -5.43
N VAL A 220 18.94 2.71 -6.36
CA VAL A 220 18.16 2.55 -7.62
C VAL A 220 18.98 2.60 -8.91
N SER A 221 20.24 3.04 -8.88
CA SER A 221 21.14 3.06 -10.05
C SER A 221 22.37 2.17 -9.85
N ILE A 222 22.52 1.17 -10.71
CA ILE A 222 23.72 0.30 -10.75
C ILE A 222 24.97 1.13 -11.05
N GLU A 223 24.87 2.14 -11.90
CA GLU A 223 25.99 3.03 -12.23
C GLU A 223 26.45 3.83 -11.01
N ALA A 224 25.51 4.45 -10.28
CA ALA A 224 25.83 5.20 -9.07
C ALA A 224 26.45 4.30 -7.98
N ALA A 225 25.91 3.10 -7.80
CA ALA A 225 26.45 2.11 -6.87
C ALA A 225 27.90 1.72 -7.24
N LYS A 226 28.18 1.47 -8.52
CA LYS A 226 29.54 1.14 -9.01
C LYS A 226 30.52 2.31 -8.83
N HIS A 227 30.11 3.54 -9.17
CA HIS A 227 30.95 4.72 -8.97
C HIS A 227 31.32 4.95 -7.51
N LYS A 228 30.43 4.60 -6.58
CA LYS A 228 30.68 4.65 -5.14
C LYS A 228 31.38 3.40 -4.58
N GLY A 229 31.69 2.40 -5.40
CA GLY A 229 32.37 1.16 -4.98
C GLY A 229 31.54 0.27 -4.05
N ILE A 230 30.21 0.31 -4.16
CA ILE A 230 29.31 -0.40 -3.25
C ILE A 230 29.09 -1.83 -3.76
N GLU A 231 29.60 -2.80 -3.03
CA GLU A 231 29.37 -4.22 -3.28
C GLU A 231 28.19 -4.73 -2.45
N SER A 232 27.01 -4.80 -3.07
CA SER A 232 25.81 -5.32 -2.44
C SER A 232 24.87 -5.96 -3.47
N PRO A 233 24.18 -7.06 -3.13
CA PRO A 233 23.16 -7.64 -4.02
C PRO A 233 21.93 -6.72 -4.19
N VAL A 234 21.77 -5.72 -3.33
CA VAL A 234 20.65 -4.75 -3.34
C VAL A 234 21.02 -3.46 -4.08
N ALA A 235 22.28 -3.03 -4.03
CA ALA A 235 22.70 -1.75 -4.59
C ALA A 235 22.39 -1.64 -6.10
N GLY A 236 21.77 -0.52 -6.47
CA GLY A 236 21.27 -0.20 -7.80
C GLY A 236 20.07 -1.02 -8.25
N GLN A 237 19.63 -1.97 -7.43
CA GLN A 237 18.69 -3.02 -7.78
C GLN A 237 17.59 -3.19 -6.73
N ALA A 238 17.38 -2.21 -5.85
CA ALA A 238 16.34 -2.28 -4.84
C ALA A 238 14.94 -2.36 -5.47
N ASP A 239 14.11 -3.30 -4.99
CA ASP A 239 12.70 -3.42 -5.34
C ASP A 239 11.82 -2.69 -4.31
N ILE A 240 12.28 -2.67 -3.05
CA ILE A 240 11.63 -2.02 -1.92
C ILE A 240 12.57 -0.97 -1.32
N LEU A 241 12.05 0.23 -1.06
CA LEU A 241 12.71 1.28 -0.29
C LEU A 241 12.04 1.44 1.07
N ILE A 242 12.83 1.30 2.14
CA ILE A 242 12.42 1.61 3.51
C ILE A 242 12.92 3.01 3.84
N MET A 243 11.97 3.94 3.97
CA MET A 243 12.22 5.33 4.32
C MET A 243 12.65 5.45 5.79
N PRO A 244 13.54 6.40 6.13
CA PRO A 244 14.01 6.56 7.49
C PRO A 244 12.92 7.05 8.46
N ASP A 245 12.03 7.91 7.97
CA ASP A 245 10.91 8.54 8.68
C ASP A 245 9.80 8.95 7.68
N ILE A 246 8.68 9.46 8.22
CA ILE A 246 7.53 9.87 7.41
C ILE A 246 7.82 11.11 6.58
N GLU A 247 8.65 12.04 7.05
CA GLU A 247 9.00 13.25 6.32
C GLU A 247 9.71 12.90 5.01
N ALA A 248 10.74 12.07 5.08
CA ALA A 248 11.46 11.60 3.89
C ALA A 248 10.54 10.83 2.95
N GLY A 249 9.70 9.92 3.49
CA GLY A 249 8.77 9.14 2.67
C GLY A 249 7.68 10.00 2.01
N ASN A 250 7.12 10.96 2.73
CA ASN A 250 6.09 11.86 2.20
C ASN A 250 6.66 12.81 1.13
N ILE A 251 7.84 13.40 1.38
CA ILE A 251 8.53 14.24 0.40
C ILE A 251 8.84 13.42 -0.86
N PHE A 252 9.39 12.20 -0.72
CA PHE A 252 9.64 11.32 -1.87
C PHE A 252 8.35 11.02 -2.65
N TYR A 253 7.29 10.61 -1.95
CA TYR A 253 5.99 10.34 -2.58
C TYR A 253 5.51 11.52 -3.41
N LYS A 254 5.51 12.73 -2.82
CA LYS A 254 5.01 13.93 -3.51
C LYS A 254 5.94 14.36 -4.63
N ALA A 255 7.26 14.27 -4.45
CA ALA A 255 8.21 14.57 -5.51
C ALA A 255 7.99 13.65 -6.72
N MET A 256 7.85 12.34 -6.49
CA MET A 256 7.62 11.38 -7.58
C MET A 256 6.29 11.60 -8.29
N VAL A 257 5.19 11.84 -7.56
CA VAL A 257 3.88 12.07 -8.19
C VAL A 257 3.82 13.41 -8.94
N PHE A 258 4.22 14.51 -8.30
CA PHE A 258 4.01 15.85 -8.85
C PHE A 258 5.10 16.28 -9.84
N LEU A 259 6.36 15.95 -9.54
CA LEU A 259 7.51 16.31 -10.38
C LEU A 259 7.88 15.17 -11.31
N GLY A 260 8.01 13.95 -10.78
CA GLY A 260 8.37 12.74 -11.54
C GLY A 260 7.23 12.16 -12.38
N LYS A 261 6.00 12.68 -12.27
CA LYS A 261 4.80 12.18 -12.97
C LYS A 261 4.52 10.68 -12.75
N ALA A 262 4.94 10.16 -11.61
CA ALA A 262 4.72 8.78 -11.26
C ALA A 262 3.23 8.50 -10.99
N GLU A 263 2.78 7.33 -11.45
CA GLU A 263 1.51 6.75 -11.03
C GLU A 263 1.75 5.86 -9.82
N VAL A 264 0.72 5.74 -8.97
CA VAL A 264 0.86 5.05 -7.68
C VAL A 264 -0.36 4.17 -7.42
N ALA A 265 -0.11 3.02 -6.80
CA ALA A 265 -1.11 2.20 -6.13
C ALA A 265 -0.69 2.00 -4.68
N SER A 266 -1.62 2.14 -3.73
CA SER A 266 -1.28 2.05 -2.31
C SER A 266 -2.22 1.13 -1.52
N SER A 267 -1.69 0.57 -0.44
CA SER A 267 -2.44 -0.25 0.51
C SER A 267 -1.89 -0.04 1.92
N ILE A 268 -2.78 -0.01 2.91
CA ILE A 268 -2.35 -0.26 4.30
C ILE A 268 -2.30 -1.76 4.51
N VAL A 269 -1.12 -2.24 4.90
CA VAL A 269 -0.84 -3.64 5.17
C VAL A 269 -0.38 -3.83 6.62
N GLY A 270 -0.19 -5.08 7.06
CA GLY A 270 0.16 -5.46 8.44
C GLY A 270 -1.04 -5.92 9.27
N GLY A 271 -2.27 -5.67 8.81
CA GLY A 271 -3.49 -6.35 9.27
C GLY A 271 -3.67 -7.70 8.59
N LYS A 272 -4.67 -8.48 9.03
CA LYS A 272 -5.08 -9.71 8.31
C LYS A 272 -5.71 -9.40 6.95
N ILE A 273 -6.45 -8.30 6.87
CA ILE A 273 -7.08 -7.82 5.64
C ILE A 273 -6.47 -6.46 5.27
N PRO A 274 -5.97 -6.27 4.04
CA PRO A 274 -5.42 -4.99 3.64
C PRO A 274 -6.53 -3.93 3.49
N ILE A 275 -6.15 -2.66 3.66
CA ILE A 275 -7.10 -1.54 3.59
C ILE A 275 -6.75 -0.66 2.39
N ILE A 276 -7.72 -0.51 1.48
CA ILE A 276 -7.65 0.42 0.36
C ILE A 276 -7.86 1.84 0.90
N LEU A 277 -6.87 2.70 0.69
CA LEU A 277 -7.00 4.13 0.92
C LEU A 277 -7.32 4.84 -0.38
N THR A 278 -8.22 5.80 -0.30
CA THR A 278 -8.38 6.82 -1.33
C THR A 278 -8.16 8.19 -0.71
N SER A 279 -7.22 8.97 -1.25
CA SER A 279 -7.15 10.40 -0.96
C SER A 279 -8.06 11.17 -1.91
N ARG A 280 -8.60 12.29 -1.42
CA ARG A 280 -9.38 13.21 -2.25
C ARG A 280 -8.54 13.87 -3.34
N ALA A 281 -7.23 13.99 -3.10
CA ALA A 281 -6.29 14.60 -4.04
C ALA A 281 -5.72 13.59 -5.06
N ASP A 282 -6.02 12.29 -4.91
CA ASP A 282 -5.53 11.28 -5.85
C ASP A 282 -6.30 11.37 -7.17
N SER A 283 -5.63 11.00 -8.27
CA SER A 283 -6.28 10.85 -9.56
C SER A 283 -7.28 9.68 -9.56
N ASP A 284 -8.14 9.60 -10.58
CA ASP A 284 -9.05 8.45 -10.72
C ASP A 284 -8.27 7.15 -11.00
N ARG A 285 -7.19 7.24 -11.79
CA ARG A 285 -6.29 6.10 -12.08
C ARG A 285 -5.61 5.57 -10.82
N THR A 286 -5.08 6.44 -9.97
CA THR A 286 -4.46 6.06 -8.68
C THR A 286 -5.41 5.24 -7.80
N LYS A 287 -6.69 5.60 -7.77
CA LYS A 287 -7.69 4.86 -6.98
C LYS A 287 -8.01 3.50 -7.60
N LEU A 288 -8.18 3.45 -8.91
CA LEU A 288 -8.38 2.19 -9.65
C LEU A 288 -7.20 1.23 -9.40
N TYR A 289 -5.97 1.69 -9.55
CA TYR A 289 -4.79 0.87 -9.31
C TYR A 289 -4.65 0.43 -7.86
N SER A 290 -5.05 1.28 -6.90
CA SER A 290 -5.07 0.90 -5.50
C SER A 290 -6.11 -0.20 -5.22
N ILE A 291 -7.31 -0.12 -5.82
CA ILE A 291 -8.31 -1.21 -5.74
C ILE A 291 -7.72 -2.49 -6.34
N ALA A 292 -7.16 -2.43 -7.55
CA ALA A 292 -6.58 -3.58 -8.25
C ALA A 292 -5.46 -4.24 -7.44
N LEU A 293 -4.54 -3.43 -6.88
CA LEU A 293 -3.46 -3.90 -6.02
C LEU A 293 -4.00 -4.67 -4.81
N ASN A 294 -5.04 -4.14 -4.15
CA ASN A 294 -5.60 -4.80 -2.97
C ASN A 294 -6.35 -6.09 -3.32
N VAL A 295 -7.03 -6.15 -4.47
CA VAL A 295 -7.61 -7.42 -4.99
C VAL A 295 -6.52 -8.45 -5.23
N LEU A 296 -5.40 -8.05 -5.83
CA LEU A 296 -4.22 -8.92 -6.00
C LEU A 296 -3.69 -9.44 -4.65
N LEU A 297 -3.64 -8.58 -3.62
CA LEU A 297 -3.18 -8.95 -2.28
C LEU A 297 -4.14 -9.90 -1.53
N SER A 298 -5.44 -9.85 -1.80
CA SER A 298 -6.43 -10.68 -1.10
C SER A 298 -6.40 -12.17 -1.47
N GLU A 299 -5.64 -12.55 -2.51
CA GLU A 299 -5.50 -13.94 -2.96
C GLU A 299 -4.26 -14.67 -2.41
N GLY A 300 -3.37 -13.95 -1.71
CA GLY A 300 -2.04 -14.44 -1.29
C GLY A 300 -1.93 -14.80 0.19
#